data_AF-A0A3D1JPF0-F1
#
_entry.id   AF-A0A3D1JPF0-F1
#
_cell.length_a   1.000
_cell.length_b   1.000
_cell.length_c   1.000
_cell.angle_alpha   90.00
_cell.angle_beta   90.00
_cell.angle_gamma   90.00
#
_symmetry.space_group_name_H-M   'P 1'
#
loop_
_entity.id
_entity.type
_entity.pdbx_description
1 polymer ?
#
loop_
_entity_poly.entity_id
_entity_poly.type
_entity_poly.pdbx_seq_one_letter_code
_entity_poly.pdbx_strand_id
1 'polypeptide(L)' 'CIVEVEEIVETGAMDPDQIHLPGIYVHRIVHNPNPEKRIEKRTITEKAGA' A
#
# COMPACT_ATOMS: atom_id res chain seq x y z
N CYS A 1 -8.50 3.00 -14.67
CA CYS A 1 -7.45 2.55 -13.73
C CYS A 1 -8.04 1.56 -12.73
N ILE A 2 -7.37 0.44 -12.50
CA ILE A 2 -7.72 -0.55 -11.47
C ILE A 2 -6.61 -0.51 -10.43
N VAL A 3 -6.96 -0.48 -9.14
CA VAL A 3 -6.00 -0.46 -8.04
C VAL A 3 -6.15 -1.70 -7.19
N GLU A 4 -5.04 -2.17 -6.64
CA GLU A 4 -4.97 -3.26 -5.67
C GLU A 4 -4.59 -2.68 -4.32
N VAL A 5 -5.30 -3.06 -3.26
CA VAL A 5 -5.12 -2.51 -1.91
C VAL A 5 -5.08 -3.62 -0.86
N GLU A 6 -4.29 -3.38 0.18
CA GLU A 6 -4.17 -4.28 1.34
C GLU A 6 -5.36 -4.14 2.30
N GLU A 7 -5.90 -2.93 2.44
CA GLU A 7 -7.01 -2.65 3.35
C GLU A 7 -8.12 -1.85 2.65
N ILE A 8 -9.37 -2.17 2.99
CA ILE A 8 -10.55 -1.41 2.60
C ILE A 8 -11.17 -0.82 3.86
N VAL A 9 -11.40 0.49 3.83
CA VAL A 9 -12.03 1.24 4.93
C VAL A 9 -13.33 1.87 4.47
N GLU A 10 -14.17 2.27 5.43
CA GLU A 10 -15.41 2.98 5.14
C GLU A 10 -15.15 4.40 4.59
N THR A 11 -16.12 4.94 3.85
CA THR A 11 -16.02 6.29 3.32
C THR A 11 -15.96 7.31 4.47
N GLY A 12 -14.97 8.20 4.44
CA GLY A 12 -14.73 9.18 5.50
C GLY A 12 -13.82 8.68 6.63
N ALA A 13 -13.38 7.43 6.62
CA ALA A 13 -12.41 6.91 7.59
C ALA A 13 -10.97 7.43 7.34
N MET A 14 -10.67 7.94 6.14
CA MET A 14 -9.40 8.57 5.80
C MET A 14 -9.51 10.10 5.87
N ASP A 15 -8.49 10.75 6.43
CA ASP A 15 -8.35 12.20 6.41
C ASP A 15 -8.16 12.70 4.96
N PRO A 16 -8.96 13.66 4.46
CA PRO A 16 -8.81 14.20 3.12
C PRO A 16 -7.40 14.70 2.76
N ASP A 17 -6.66 15.27 3.71
CA ASP A 17 -5.31 15.78 3.49
C ASP A 17 -4.25 14.65 3.40
N GLN A 18 -4.62 13.41 3.76
CA GLN A 18 -3.77 12.23 3.64
C GLN A 18 -4.06 11.40 2.38
N ILE A 19 -5.02 11.80 1.54
CA ILE A 19 -5.36 11.10 0.30
C ILE A 19 -4.34 11.40 -0.79
N HIS A 20 -3.46 10.44 -1.08
CA HIS A 20 -2.45 10.57 -2.14
C HIS A 20 -3.03 10.51 -3.56
N LEU A 21 -4.07 9.68 -3.77
CA LEU A 21 -4.72 9.51 -5.06
C LEU A 21 -6.24 9.66 -4.92
N PRO A 22 -6.84 10.73 -5.44
CA PRO A 22 -8.29 10.94 -5.37
C PRO A 22 -9.08 9.82 -6.04
N GLY A 23 -10.21 9.44 -5.44
CA GLY A 23 -11.06 8.35 -5.93
C GLY A 23 -11.59 8.53 -7.36
N ILE A 24 -11.65 9.77 -7.87
CA ILE A 24 -12.09 10.06 -9.24
C ILE A 24 -11.22 9.38 -10.32
N TYR A 25 -9.96 9.07 -10.01
CA TYR A 25 -9.05 8.40 -10.96
C TYR A 25 -9.19 6.86 -10.91
N VAL A 26 -9.85 6.31 -9.90
CA VAL A 26 -9.96 4.88 -9.63
C VAL A 26 -11.30 4.34 -10.15
N HIS A 27 -11.26 3.35 -11.04
CA HIS A 27 -12.47 2.77 -11.64
C HIS A 27 -12.93 1.50 -10.92
N ARG A 28 -11.99 0.71 -10.39
CA ARG A 28 -12.25 -0.52 -9.63
C ARG A 28 -11.15 -0.72 -8.59
N ILE A 29 -11.53 -1.30 -7.45
CA ILE A 29 -10.65 -1.64 -6.34
C ILE A 29 -10.63 -3.16 -6.19
N VAL A 30 -9.44 -3.74 -6.10
CA VAL A 30 -9.22 -5.17 -5.82
C VAL A 30 -8.62 -5.27 -4.43
N HIS A 31 -9.26 -6.06 -3.56
CA HIS A 31 -8.76 -6.32 -2.21
C HIS A 31 -7.80 -7.49 -2.24
N ASN A 32 -6.51 -7.25 -1.96
CA ASN A 32 -5.52 -8.28 -1.71
C ASN A 32 -4.86 -8.03 -0.35
N PRO A 33 -5.35 -8.64 0.73
CA PRO A 33 -4.87 -8.34 2.09
C PRO A 33 -3.44 -8.83 2.36
N ASN A 34 -2.91 -9.77 1.57
CA ASN A 34 -1.58 -10.34 1.77
C ASN A 34 -0.83 -10.47 0.43
N PRO A 35 -0.44 -9.35 -0.20
CA PRO A 35 0.30 -9.38 -1.45
C PRO A 35 1.74 -9.86 -1.20
N GLU A 36 2.32 -10.53 -2.19
CA GLU A 36 3.73 -10.94 -2.13
C GLU A 36 4.64 -9.69 -2.25
N LYS A 37 5.23 -9.27 -1.14
CA LYS A 37 6.22 -8.17 -1.11
C LYS A 37 7.63 -8.71 -1.35
N ARG A 38 7.91 -9.15 -2.57
CA ARG A 38 9.21 -9.73 -2.94
C ARG A 38 10.32 -8.66 -2.92
N ILE A 39 11.40 -8.95 -2.20
CA ILE A 39 12.63 -8.15 -2.23
C ILE A 39 13.61 -8.82 -3.19
N GLU A 40 13.84 -8.23 -4.36
CA GLU A 40 14.73 -8.83 -5.38
C GLU A 40 16.18 -8.93 -4.91
N LYS A 41 16.68 -7.90 -4.22
CA LYS A 41 18.03 -7.87 -3.64
C LYS A 41 17.96 -7.32 -2.23
N ARG A 42 18.04 -8.22 -1.24
CA ARG A 42 18.01 -7.85 0.18
C ARG A 42 19.44 -7.52 0.65
N THR A 43 19.80 -6.25 0.63
CA THR A 43 21.06 -5.77 1.19
C THR A 43 20.87 -5.47 2.68
N ILE A 44 21.68 -6.12 3.53
CA ILE A 44 21.75 -5.83 4.96
C ILE A 44 23.16 -5.37 5.30
N THR A 45 23.29 -4.34 6.12
CA THR A 45 24.57 -3.99 6.76
C THR A 45 24.73 -4.91 7.97
N GLU A 46 25.89 -5.53 8.16
CA GLU A 46 26.20 -6.20 9.41
C GLU A 46 26.08 -5.19 10.56
N LYS A 47 25.40 -5.55 11.65
CA LYS A 47 25.38 -4.69 12.84
C LYS A 47 26.83 -4.41 13.25
N ALA A 48 27.24 -3.16 13.27
CA ALA A 48 28.43 -2.77 13.99
C ALA A 48 28.23 -3.12 15.47
N GLY A 49 28.86 -4.21 15.92
CA GLY A 49 28.85 -4.66 17.31
C GLY A 49 27.98 -5.88 17.59
N ALA A 50 28.58 -7.06 17.42
CA ALA A 50 28.44 -8.18 18.35
C ALA A 50 29.86 -8.61 18.74
#